data_AF-A0A947UUZ0-F1
#
_entry.id   AF-A0A947UUZ0-F1
#
_cell.length_a   1.000
_cell.length_b   1.000
_cell.length_c   1.000
_cell.angle_alpha   90.00
_cell.angle_beta   90.00
_cell.angle_gamma   90.00
#
_symmetry.space_group_name_H-M   'P 1'
#
loop_
_entity.id
_entity.type
_entity.pdbx_description
1 polymer ?
#
loop_
_entity_poly.entity_id
_entity_poly.type
_entity_poly.pdbx_seq_one_letter_code
_entity_poly.pdbx_strand_id
1 'polypeptide(L)'
;SVASAAHEQRLATLLEAAGISAHWLAAEADFAGVKNSYLNPLQLGVDRWMGLLAARQRTRAPVLVVSVGTAMTVDALSVDGVFLGGVIVPGVNLMRQALQQGTARIAYGMGNWQAFPRGTADAVESGIVAALCGAIQQQHARLAEVAGTVPHCLLTGGDAGMVLAHLALPTEQVAALVLEGVDCVARERGAR
;
A
#
# COMPACT_ATOMS: atom_id res chain seq x y z
N SER A 1 13.11 -3.60 -7.60
CA SER A 1 12.47 -4.14 -6.38
C SER A 1 12.40 -3.01 -5.35
N VAL A 2 11.69 -3.19 -4.24
CA VAL A 2 11.83 -2.30 -3.06
C VAL A 2 12.69 -2.93 -1.96
N ALA A 3 13.22 -4.13 -2.21
CA ALA A 3 14.18 -4.80 -1.34
C ALA A 3 15.59 -4.19 -1.45
N SER A 4 16.50 -4.60 -0.56
CA SER A 4 17.89 -4.14 -0.61
C SER A 4 18.61 -4.59 -1.89
N ALA A 5 19.60 -3.81 -2.34
CA ALA A 5 20.43 -4.14 -3.50
C ALA A 5 21.08 -5.54 -3.39
N ALA A 6 21.44 -5.97 -2.18
CA ALA A 6 21.96 -7.31 -1.94
C ALA A 6 20.93 -8.42 -2.25
N HIS A 7 19.64 -8.20 -1.94
CA HIS A 7 18.58 -9.14 -2.33
C HIS A 7 18.36 -9.15 -3.84
N GLU A 8 18.38 -7.98 -4.49
CA GLU A 8 18.25 -7.89 -5.95
C GLU A 8 19.37 -8.64 -6.68
N GLN A 9 20.62 -8.43 -6.24
CA GLN A 9 21.77 -9.10 -6.84
C GLN A 9 21.72 -10.62 -6.64
N ARG A 10 21.34 -11.07 -5.43
CA ARG A 10 21.15 -12.50 -5.15
C ARG A 10 20.07 -13.11 -6.05
N LEU A 11 18.95 -12.42 -6.25
CA LEU A 11 17.89 -12.88 -7.13
C LEU A 11 18.34 -12.92 -8.60
N ALA A 12 19.06 -11.89 -9.05
CA ALA A 12 19.60 -11.85 -10.41
C ALA A 12 20.51 -13.05 -10.70
N THR A 13 21.45 -13.37 -9.80
CA THR A 13 22.33 -14.54 -9.93
C THR A 13 21.55 -15.85 -10.01
N LEU A 14 20.49 -16.01 -9.19
CA LEU A 14 19.65 -17.21 -9.23
C LEU A 14 18.87 -17.35 -10.54
N LEU A 15 18.34 -16.24 -11.06
CA LEU A 15 17.61 -16.23 -12.33
C LEU A 15 18.54 -16.49 -13.52
N GLU A 16 19.73 -15.90 -13.51
CA GLU A 16 20.76 -16.14 -14.53
C GLU A 16 21.21 -17.61 -14.54
N ALA A 17 21.46 -18.19 -13.37
CA ALA A 17 21.79 -19.61 -13.24
C ALA A 17 20.67 -20.54 -13.74
N ALA A 18 19.42 -20.07 -13.70
CA ALA A 18 18.26 -20.76 -14.26
C ALA A 18 18.00 -20.46 -15.74
N GLY A 19 18.82 -19.62 -16.40
CA GLY A 19 18.62 -19.22 -17.79
C GLY A 19 17.43 -18.28 -18.01
N ILE A 20 16.97 -17.59 -16.96
CA ILE A 20 15.81 -16.69 -16.98
C ILE A 20 16.32 -15.24 -17.04
N SER A 21 15.94 -14.52 -18.10
CA SER A 21 16.20 -13.07 -18.20
C SER A 21 15.16 -12.30 -17.38
N ALA A 22 15.63 -11.57 -16.37
CA ALA A 22 14.77 -10.75 -15.51
C ALA A 22 14.57 -9.34 -16.10
N HIS A 23 13.33 -8.88 -16.13
CA HIS A 23 13.00 -7.48 -16.41
C HIS A 23 12.71 -6.74 -15.10
N TRP A 24 13.60 -5.83 -14.73
CA TRP A 24 13.43 -5.01 -13.54
C TRP A 24 12.50 -3.84 -13.82
N LEU A 25 11.36 -3.82 -13.13
CA LEU A 25 10.40 -2.73 -13.22
C LEU A 25 10.80 -1.59 -12.27
N ALA A 26 10.46 -0.37 -12.68
CA ALA A 26 10.65 0.85 -11.92
C ALA A 26 9.40 1.74 -12.05
N ALA A 27 9.26 2.71 -11.14
CA ALA A 27 8.28 3.77 -11.32
C ALA A 27 8.66 4.66 -12.51
N GLU A 28 7.66 5.13 -13.23
CA GLU A 28 7.82 5.97 -14.42
C GLU A 28 7.03 7.28 -14.26
N ALA A 29 7.26 8.25 -15.14
CA ALA A 29 6.52 9.51 -15.13
C ALA A 29 5.08 9.34 -15.64
N ASP A 30 4.87 8.48 -16.64
CA ASP A 30 3.58 8.14 -17.21
C ASP A 30 3.64 6.70 -17.75
N PHE A 31 2.62 5.89 -17.45
CA PHE A 31 2.45 4.58 -18.06
C PHE A 31 0.99 4.13 -17.97
N ALA A 32 0.49 3.44 -19.01
CA ALA A 32 -0.85 2.81 -19.06
C ALA A 32 -2.00 3.68 -18.51
N GLY A 33 -1.98 4.99 -18.80
CA GLY A 33 -3.02 5.93 -18.38
C GLY A 33 -2.93 6.37 -16.92
N VAL A 34 -1.76 6.19 -16.28
CA VAL A 34 -1.41 6.75 -14.97
C VAL A 34 -0.26 7.74 -15.11
N LYS A 35 -0.41 8.92 -14.54
CA LYS A 35 0.62 9.97 -14.42
C LYS A 35 1.14 10.04 -13.00
N ASN A 36 2.46 10.01 -12.83
CA ASN A 36 3.12 10.09 -11.54
C ASN A 36 3.43 11.54 -11.18
N SER A 37 2.76 12.11 -10.17
CA SER A 37 2.98 13.49 -9.74
C SER A 37 4.08 13.68 -8.68
N TYR A 38 4.86 12.64 -8.36
CA TYR A 38 6.05 12.86 -7.53
C TYR A 38 7.00 13.84 -8.23
N LEU A 39 7.62 14.73 -7.44
CA LEU A 39 8.64 15.67 -7.94
C LEU A 39 9.76 14.95 -8.70
N ASN A 40 10.13 13.77 -8.21
CA ASN A 40 10.97 12.82 -8.92
C ASN A 40 10.22 11.48 -9.04
N PRO A 41 9.63 11.16 -10.21
CA PRO A 41 8.85 9.93 -10.41
C PRO A 41 9.59 8.64 -10.02
N LEU A 42 10.92 8.60 -10.19
CA LEU A 42 11.76 7.43 -9.90
C LEU A 42 11.86 7.12 -8.39
N GLN A 43 11.48 8.05 -7.51
CA GLN A 43 11.48 7.82 -6.06
C GLN A 43 10.22 7.11 -5.56
N LEU A 44 9.19 6.99 -6.39
CA LEU A 44 8.01 6.22 -6.00
C LEU A 44 8.38 4.73 -5.96
N GLY A 45 8.02 4.06 -4.86
CA GLY A 45 8.20 2.62 -4.73
C GLY A 45 7.53 1.88 -5.88
N VAL A 46 8.26 0.94 -6.51
CA VAL A 46 7.74 0.21 -7.67
C VAL A 46 6.48 -0.59 -7.33
N ASP A 47 6.36 -1.08 -6.10
CA ASP A 47 5.17 -1.76 -5.57
C ASP A 47 3.93 -0.85 -5.56
N ARG A 48 4.08 0.39 -5.07
CA ARG A 48 3.03 1.43 -5.11
C ARG A 48 2.67 1.79 -6.54
N TRP A 49 3.67 1.93 -7.41
CA TRP A 49 3.47 2.21 -8.83
C TRP A 49 2.63 1.11 -9.50
N MET A 50 2.99 -0.17 -9.31
CA MET A 50 2.20 -1.29 -9.84
C MET A 50 0.77 -1.30 -9.30
N GLY A 51 0.57 -1.01 -8.01
CA GLY A 51 -0.76 -0.89 -7.42
C GLY A 51 -1.62 0.19 -8.09
N LEU A 52 -1.03 1.35 -8.39
CA LEU A 52 -1.72 2.44 -9.11
C LEU A 52 -2.07 2.06 -10.55
N LEU A 53 -1.17 1.39 -11.26
CA LEU A 53 -1.44 0.88 -12.61
C LEU A 53 -2.60 -0.13 -12.60
N ALA A 54 -2.59 -1.08 -11.66
CA ALA A 54 -3.67 -2.05 -11.50
C ALA A 54 -5.01 -1.37 -11.19
N ALA A 55 -5.01 -0.41 -10.26
CA ALA A 55 -6.21 0.35 -9.92
C ALA A 55 -6.80 1.07 -11.13
N ARG A 56 -5.95 1.64 -12.00
CA ARG A 56 -6.40 2.32 -13.22
C ARG A 56 -7.06 1.39 -14.23
N GLN A 57 -6.63 0.13 -14.30
CA GLN A 57 -7.27 -0.88 -15.14
C GLN A 57 -8.62 -1.35 -14.57
N ARG A 58 -8.77 -1.32 -13.23
CA ARG A 58 -9.97 -1.76 -12.53
C ARG A 58 -11.07 -0.70 -12.47
N THR A 59 -10.71 0.58 -12.40
CA THR A 59 -11.68 1.68 -12.34
C THR A 59 -11.18 2.96 -12.99
N ARG A 60 -12.12 3.73 -13.54
CA ARG A 60 -11.90 5.10 -14.02
C ARG A 60 -12.35 6.16 -13.00
N ALA A 61 -12.98 5.76 -11.91
CA ALA A 61 -13.34 6.64 -10.80
C ALA A 61 -12.11 7.04 -9.97
N PRO A 62 -12.18 8.13 -9.18
CA PRO A 62 -11.17 8.41 -8.15
C PRO A 62 -11.02 7.21 -7.21
N VAL A 63 -9.79 6.84 -6.88
CA VAL A 63 -9.52 5.62 -6.11
C VAL A 63 -8.36 5.80 -5.13
N LEU A 64 -8.56 5.30 -3.92
CA LEU A 64 -7.48 5.03 -2.99
C LEU A 64 -6.94 3.62 -3.20
N VAL A 65 -5.63 3.50 -3.29
CA VAL A 65 -4.89 2.24 -3.29
C VAL A 65 -4.19 2.12 -1.95
N VAL A 66 -4.61 1.14 -1.15
CA VAL A 66 -4.09 0.89 0.19
C VAL A 66 -3.38 -0.45 0.20
N SER A 67 -2.10 -0.46 0.58
CA SER A 67 -1.33 -1.69 0.79
C SER A 67 -0.96 -1.80 2.26
N VAL A 68 -1.37 -2.88 2.93
CA VAL A 68 -1.08 -3.12 4.35
C VAL A 68 -0.09 -4.27 4.49
N GLY A 69 1.19 -3.94 4.63
CA GLY A 69 2.27 -4.88 4.89
C GLY A 69 3.22 -4.37 5.97
N THR A 70 4.52 -4.58 5.78
CA THR A 70 5.56 -4.07 6.71
C THR A 70 5.40 -2.58 6.99
N ALA A 71 5.16 -1.79 5.94
CA ALA A 71 4.57 -0.47 6.03
C ALA A 71 3.15 -0.53 5.43
N MET A 72 2.30 0.40 5.84
CA MET A 72 1.06 0.70 5.14
C MET A 72 1.26 1.89 4.22
N THR A 73 0.83 1.78 2.96
CA THR A 73 0.75 2.91 2.04
C THR A 73 -0.70 3.23 1.73
N VAL A 74 -1.00 4.52 1.55
CA VAL A 74 -2.33 5.00 1.13
C VAL A 74 -2.11 6.00 0.01
N ASP A 75 -2.37 5.56 -1.21
CA ASP A 75 -2.07 6.28 -2.45
C ASP A 75 -3.36 6.75 -3.13
N ALA A 76 -3.42 8.02 -3.53
CA ALA A 76 -4.59 8.62 -4.16
C ALA A 76 -4.41 8.76 -5.67
N LEU A 77 -5.35 8.22 -6.44
CA LEU A 77 -5.40 8.33 -7.88
C LEU A 77 -6.67 9.09 -8.29
N SER A 78 -6.51 10.15 -9.08
CA SER A 78 -7.63 10.95 -9.58
C SER A 78 -8.40 10.23 -10.70
N VAL A 79 -9.58 10.75 -11.03
CA VAL A 79 -10.40 10.30 -12.17
C VAL A 79 -9.63 10.34 -13.51
N ASP A 80 -8.72 11.31 -13.66
CA ASP A 80 -7.90 11.49 -14.85
C ASP A 80 -6.68 10.54 -14.89
N GLY A 81 -6.50 9.72 -13.86
CA GLY A 81 -5.33 8.85 -13.72
C GLY A 81 -4.09 9.57 -13.21
N VAL A 82 -4.23 10.71 -12.54
CA VAL A 82 -3.09 11.38 -11.91
C VAL A 82 -2.92 10.83 -10.51
N PHE A 83 -1.78 10.20 -10.22
CA PHE A 83 -1.39 9.88 -8.85
C PHE A 83 -1.12 11.19 -8.13
N LEU A 84 -1.97 11.55 -7.17
CA LEU A 84 -1.93 12.84 -6.46
C LEU A 84 -0.92 12.86 -5.31
N GLY A 85 -0.31 11.70 -5.02
CA GLY A 85 0.50 11.47 -3.83
C GLY A 85 -0.15 10.48 -2.88
N GLY A 86 0.54 10.23 -1.77
CA GLY A 86 0.11 9.27 -0.77
C GLY A 86 0.96 9.31 0.48
N VAL A 87 0.49 8.66 1.53
CA VAL A 87 1.18 8.59 2.83
C VAL A 87 1.78 7.20 3.06
N ILE A 88 2.89 7.17 3.80
CA ILE A 88 3.52 5.94 4.29
C ILE A 88 3.40 5.96 5.82
N VAL A 89 2.85 4.89 6.37
CA VAL A 89 2.60 4.71 7.80
C VAL A 89 3.26 3.40 8.22
N PRO A 90 3.88 3.28 9.41
CA PRO A 90 4.39 1.99 9.86
C PRO A 90 3.25 0.96 9.89
N GLY A 91 3.52 -0.28 9.46
CA GLY A 91 2.56 -1.37 9.55
C GLY A 91 2.36 -1.84 10.98
N VAL A 92 1.47 -2.81 11.18
CA VAL A 92 1.08 -3.35 12.50
C VAL A 92 2.31 -3.76 13.31
N ASN A 93 3.18 -4.57 12.71
CA ASN A 93 4.35 -5.12 13.38
C ASN A 93 5.39 -4.04 13.71
N LEU A 94 5.60 -3.06 12.81
CA LEU A 94 6.52 -1.95 13.07
C LEU A 94 6.02 -1.04 14.20
N MET A 95 4.73 -0.70 14.21
CA MET A 95 4.16 0.10 15.30
C MET A 95 4.29 -0.63 16.65
N ARG A 96 3.99 -1.94 16.68
CA ARG A 96 4.13 -2.74 17.89
C ARG A 96 5.57 -2.79 18.39
N GLN A 97 6.53 -3.03 17.49
CA GLN A 97 7.96 -3.04 17.81
C GLN A 97 8.44 -1.69 18.34
N ALA A 98 8.03 -0.59 17.72
CA ALA A 98 8.40 0.76 18.15
C ALA A 98 7.92 1.04 19.60
N LEU A 99 6.70 0.65 19.94
CA LEU A 99 6.16 0.81 21.29
C LEU A 99 6.88 -0.08 22.32
N GLN A 100 7.22 -1.32 21.93
CA GLN A 100 7.97 -2.25 22.78
C GLN A 100 9.39 -1.75 23.07
N GLN A 101 10.08 -1.21 22.07
CA GLN A 101 11.45 -0.70 22.24
C GLN A 101 11.48 0.65 22.96
N GLY A 102 10.48 1.50 22.70
CA GLY A 102 10.44 2.87 23.23
C GLY A 102 9.89 3.00 24.65
N THR A 103 9.30 1.95 25.24
CA THR A 103 8.66 2.04 26.55
C THR A 103 8.99 0.87 27.47
N ALA A 104 9.46 1.15 28.68
CA ALA A 104 9.88 0.12 29.65
C ALA A 104 8.71 -0.68 30.27
N ARG A 105 7.45 -0.33 29.98
CA ARG A 105 6.25 -0.88 30.66
C ARG A 105 5.21 -1.52 29.74
N ILE A 106 5.35 -1.43 28.41
CA ILE A 106 4.46 -2.17 27.51
C ILE A 106 4.93 -3.62 27.49
N ALA A 107 4.33 -4.41 28.39
CA ALA A 107 4.61 -5.84 28.51
C ALA A 107 4.21 -6.62 27.25
N TYR A 108 4.85 -7.78 27.08
CA TYR A 108 4.61 -8.71 25.99
C TYR A 108 3.17 -9.25 26.07
N GLY A 109 2.38 -9.08 25.00
CA GLY A 109 1.04 -9.64 24.91
C GLY A 109 0.31 -9.26 23.63
N MET A 110 -0.42 -10.22 23.06
CA MET A 110 -1.41 -9.91 22.03
C MET A 110 -2.66 -9.38 22.75
N GLY A 111 -2.94 -8.10 22.55
CA GLY A 111 -4.21 -7.51 22.97
C GLY A 111 -5.32 -7.83 21.97
N ASN A 112 -6.55 -7.51 22.35
CA ASN A 112 -7.69 -7.53 21.46
C ASN A 112 -8.17 -6.11 21.18
N TRP A 113 -8.71 -5.89 19.99
CA TRP A 113 -9.34 -4.62 19.65
C TRP A 113 -10.55 -4.36 20.57
N GLN A 114 -10.62 -3.14 21.10
CA GLN A 114 -11.74 -2.59 21.87
C GLN A 114 -11.90 -1.11 21.52
N ALA A 115 -13.13 -0.62 21.49
CA ALA A 115 -13.37 0.81 21.23
C ALA A 115 -12.74 1.71 22.32
N PHE A 116 -12.77 1.27 23.58
CA PHE A 116 -12.23 1.99 24.73
C PHE A 116 -11.50 1.04 25.68
N PRO A 117 -10.27 0.61 25.32
CA PRO A 117 -9.52 -0.40 26.07
C PRO A 117 -9.12 0.10 27.45
N ARG A 118 -9.16 -0.80 28.44
CA ARG A 118 -8.78 -0.51 29.84
C ARG A 118 -7.51 -1.24 30.29
N GLY A 119 -6.87 -2.00 29.39
CA GLY A 119 -5.60 -2.68 29.61
C GLY A 119 -4.56 -2.27 28.56
N THR A 120 -3.28 -2.31 28.93
CA THR A 120 -2.19 -1.83 28.06
C THR A 120 -2.08 -2.60 26.75
N ALA A 121 -2.21 -3.93 26.77
CA ALA A 121 -2.13 -4.74 25.54
C ALA A 121 -3.26 -4.40 24.56
N ASP A 122 -4.49 -4.32 25.06
CA ASP A 122 -5.67 -3.93 24.25
C ASP A 122 -5.57 -2.47 23.77
N ALA A 123 -4.98 -1.57 24.57
CA ALA A 123 -4.74 -0.18 24.20
C ALA A 123 -3.75 -0.05 23.05
N VAL A 124 -2.69 -0.86 23.05
CA VAL A 124 -1.74 -0.93 21.94
C VAL A 124 -2.42 -1.48 20.68
N GLU A 125 -3.14 -2.60 20.79
CA GLU A 125 -3.84 -3.22 19.66
C GLU A 125 -4.84 -2.25 19.02
N SER A 126 -5.71 -1.67 19.85
CA SER A 126 -6.76 -0.76 19.39
C SER A 126 -6.19 0.55 18.84
N GLY A 127 -5.10 1.04 19.44
CA GLY A 127 -4.41 2.25 18.96
C GLY A 127 -3.75 2.05 17.60
N ILE A 128 -3.14 0.89 17.35
CA ILE A 128 -2.57 0.54 16.04
C ILE A 128 -3.68 0.48 14.98
N VAL A 129 -4.76 -0.26 15.24
CA VAL A 129 -5.90 -0.34 14.32
C VAL A 129 -6.50 1.04 14.06
N ALA A 130 -6.71 1.84 15.10
CA ALA A 130 -7.24 3.19 14.96
C ALA A 130 -6.33 4.11 14.12
N ALA A 131 -5.00 4.01 14.29
CA ALA A 131 -4.04 4.78 13.50
C ALA A 131 -4.08 4.39 12.02
N LEU A 132 -4.13 3.10 11.72
CA LEU A 132 -4.20 2.61 10.33
C LEU A 132 -5.53 2.98 9.66
N CYS A 133 -6.66 2.69 10.31
CA CYS A 133 -7.99 3.06 9.80
C CYS A 133 -8.12 4.59 9.64
N GLY A 134 -7.64 5.35 10.62
CA GLY A 134 -7.68 6.82 10.60
C GLY A 134 -6.89 7.41 9.43
N ALA A 135 -5.71 6.87 9.12
CA ALA A 135 -4.93 7.32 7.97
C ALA A 135 -5.68 7.08 6.64
N ILE A 136 -6.32 5.92 6.48
CA ILE A 136 -7.12 5.59 5.30
C ILE A 136 -8.34 6.52 5.20
N GLN A 137 -9.11 6.65 6.28
CA GLN A 137 -10.30 7.50 6.34
C GLN A 137 -9.97 8.97 6.05
N GLN A 138 -8.85 9.47 6.57
CA GLN A 138 -8.42 10.84 6.31
C GLN A 138 -8.05 11.06 4.84
N GLN A 139 -7.30 10.14 4.21
CA GLN A 139 -7.01 10.28 2.78
C GLN A 139 -8.26 10.08 1.93
N HIS A 140 -9.20 9.23 2.35
CA HIS A 140 -10.45 8.99 1.63
C HIS A 140 -11.29 10.26 1.60
N ALA A 141 -11.45 10.91 2.75
CA ALA A 141 -12.15 12.18 2.86
C ALA A 141 -11.50 13.29 2.01
N ARG A 142 -10.17 13.41 2.04
CA ARG A 142 -9.44 14.38 1.20
C ARG A 142 -9.63 14.13 -0.29
N LEU A 143 -9.55 12.88 -0.72
CA LEU A 143 -9.77 12.53 -2.12
C LEU A 143 -11.22 12.77 -2.53
N ALA A 144 -12.18 12.50 -1.63
CA ALA A 144 -13.59 12.78 -1.87
C ALA A 144 -13.86 14.28 -2.06
N GLU A 145 -13.25 15.12 -1.24
CA GLU A 145 -13.33 16.58 -1.33
C GLU A 145 -12.76 17.09 -2.65
N VAL A 146 -11.57 16.64 -3.04
CA VAL A 146 -10.92 17.03 -4.30
C VAL A 146 -11.71 16.54 -5.52
N ALA A 147 -12.28 15.34 -5.45
CA ALA A 147 -12.98 14.73 -6.58
C ALA A 147 -14.47 15.12 -6.70
N GLY A 148 -15.07 15.67 -5.64
CA GLY A 148 -16.50 15.98 -5.59
C GLY A 148 -17.41 14.73 -5.62
N THR A 149 -16.86 13.55 -5.37
CA THR A 149 -17.58 12.27 -5.36
C THR A 149 -16.90 11.27 -4.42
N VAL A 150 -17.62 10.22 -4.03
CA VAL A 150 -17.09 9.18 -3.14
C VAL A 150 -16.03 8.35 -3.89
N PRO A 151 -14.75 8.33 -3.46
CA PRO A 151 -13.71 7.54 -4.09
C PRO A 151 -13.89 6.05 -3.81
N HIS A 152 -13.45 5.23 -4.76
CA HIS A 152 -13.23 3.81 -4.52
C HIS A 152 -12.10 3.61 -3.51
N CYS A 153 -12.10 2.49 -2.79
CA CYS A 153 -10.99 2.08 -1.93
C CYS A 153 -10.62 0.63 -2.24
N LEU A 154 -9.40 0.42 -2.72
CA LEU A 154 -8.82 -0.89 -2.98
C LEU A 154 -7.80 -1.20 -1.87
N LEU A 155 -7.93 -2.35 -1.24
CA LEU A 155 -7.09 -2.78 -0.12
C LEU A 155 -6.34 -4.06 -0.47
N THR A 156 -5.04 -4.09 -0.25
CA THR A 156 -4.17 -5.24 -0.48
C THR A 156 -3.17 -5.42 0.66
N GLY A 157 -2.32 -6.45 0.57
CA GLY A 157 -1.27 -6.75 1.55
C GLY A 157 -1.69 -7.80 2.60
N GLY A 158 -0.68 -8.39 3.25
CA GLY A 158 -0.86 -9.53 4.16
C GLY A 158 -1.64 -9.20 5.43
N ASP A 159 -1.56 -7.95 5.90
CA ASP A 159 -2.23 -7.49 7.12
C ASP A 159 -3.56 -6.77 6.82
N ALA A 160 -4.04 -6.82 5.56
CA ALA A 160 -5.27 -6.14 5.14
C ALA A 160 -6.49 -6.54 5.98
N GLY A 161 -6.58 -7.81 6.40
CA GLY A 161 -7.69 -8.31 7.20
C GLY A 161 -7.84 -7.61 8.56
N MET A 162 -6.73 -7.16 9.17
CA MET A 162 -6.78 -6.42 10.44
C MET A 162 -7.43 -5.05 10.27
N VAL A 163 -7.19 -4.38 9.15
CA VAL A 163 -7.79 -3.08 8.87
C VAL A 163 -9.24 -3.25 8.41
N LEU A 164 -9.48 -4.19 7.49
CA LEU A 164 -10.79 -4.39 6.87
C LEU A 164 -11.90 -4.68 7.90
N ALA A 165 -11.58 -5.43 8.96
CA ALA A 165 -12.54 -5.74 10.03
C ALA A 165 -13.05 -4.50 10.81
N HIS A 166 -12.32 -3.38 10.75
CA HIS A 166 -12.60 -2.17 11.53
C HIS A 166 -12.74 -0.90 10.68
N LEU A 167 -12.56 -1.00 9.36
CA LEU A 167 -12.62 0.14 8.45
C LEU A 167 -14.08 0.45 8.09
N ALA A 168 -14.57 1.61 8.54
CA ALA A 168 -15.93 2.06 8.25
C ALA A 168 -16.04 2.73 6.87
N LEU A 169 -15.60 2.06 5.80
CA LEU A 169 -15.69 2.52 4.41
C LEU A 169 -15.98 1.35 3.45
N PRO A 170 -16.78 1.55 2.38
CA PRO A 170 -16.87 0.58 1.30
C PRO A 170 -15.47 0.34 0.70
N THR A 171 -14.96 -0.87 0.86
CA THR A 171 -13.58 -1.22 0.50
C THR A 171 -13.57 -2.58 -0.19
N GLU A 172 -12.89 -2.65 -1.33
CA GLU A 172 -12.68 -3.89 -2.07
C GLU A 172 -11.30 -4.45 -1.72
N GLN A 173 -11.25 -5.68 -1.21
CA GLN A 173 -9.98 -6.36 -0.98
C GLN A 173 -9.50 -7.05 -2.26
N VAL A 174 -8.28 -6.76 -2.67
CA VAL A 174 -7.64 -7.28 -3.89
C VAL A 174 -6.27 -7.85 -3.52
N ALA A 175 -6.21 -9.14 -3.22
CA ALA A 175 -4.99 -9.77 -2.70
C ALA A 175 -3.80 -9.68 -3.67
N ALA A 176 -4.06 -9.74 -4.98
CA ALA A 176 -3.03 -9.77 -6.02
C ALA A 176 -2.80 -8.40 -6.70
N LEU A 177 -3.26 -7.28 -6.12
CA LEU A 177 -3.28 -5.97 -6.79
C LEU A 177 -1.93 -5.54 -7.39
N VAL A 178 -0.83 -5.73 -6.65
CA VAL A 178 0.52 -5.42 -7.15
C VAL A 178 0.90 -6.31 -8.33
N LEU A 179 0.53 -7.59 -8.29
CA LEU A 179 0.81 -8.54 -9.37
C LEU A 179 -0.06 -8.26 -10.61
N GLU A 180 -1.30 -7.81 -10.44
CA GLU A 180 -2.14 -7.32 -11.54
C GLU A 180 -1.47 -6.12 -12.24
N GLY A 181 -0.78 -5.26 -11.50
CA GLY A 181 0.01 -4.16 -12.06
C GLY A 181 1.21 -4.64 -12.87
N VAL A 182 1.92 -5.65 -12.37
CA VAL A 182 3.04 -6.28 -13.09
C VAL A 182 2.55 -6.92 -14.40
N ASP A 183 1.43 -7.64 -14.35
CA ASP A 183 0.82 -8.25 -15.53
C ASP A 183 0.34 -7.19 -16.55
N CYS A 184 -0.22 -6.07 -16.07
CA CYS A 184 -0.55 -4.92 -16.93
C CYS A 184 0.70 -4.42 -17.69
N VAL A 185 1.82 -4.21 -17.02
CA VAL A 185 3.07 -3.77 -17.67
C VAL A 185 3.58 -4.81 -18.67
N ALA A 186 3.54 -6.10 -18.31
CA ALA A 186 3.99 -7.17 -19.17
C ALA A 186 3.18 -7.23 -20.48
N ARG A 187 1.86 -7.12 -20.40
CA ARG A 187 0.97 -7.13 -21.58
C ARG A 187 1.17 -5.90 -22.46
N GLU A 188 1.22 -4.71 -21.86
CA GLU A 188 1.38 -3.44 -22.59
C GLU A 188 2.74 -3.32 -23.29
N ARG A 189 3.81 -3.86 -22.68
CA ARG A 189 5.14 -3.86 -23.29
C ARG A 189 5.35 -5.01 -24.29
N GLY A 190 4.69 -6.15 -24.09
CA GLY A 190 4.74 -7.28 -25.04
C GLY A 190 3.86 -7.10 -26.27
N ALA A 191 2.87 -6.19 -26.23
CA ALA A 191 2.05 -5.81 -27.38
C ALA A 191 2.71 -4.75 -28.30
N ARG A 192 3.88 -4.24 -27.92
CA ARG A 192 4.70 -3.31 -28.71
C ARG A 192 5.87 -4.04 -29.35
#